data_AF-H2C1L6-F1
#
_entry.id   AF-H2C1L6-F1
#
_cell.length_a   1.000
_cell.length_b   1.000
_cell.length_c   1.000
_cell.angle_alpha   90.00
_cell.angle_beta   90.00
_cell.angle_gamma   90.00
#
_symmetry.space_group_name_H-M   'P 1'
#
loop_
_entity.id
_entity.type
_entity.pdbx_description
1 polymer ?
#
loop_
_entity_poly.entity_id
_entity_poly.type
_entity_poly.pdbx_seq_one_letter_code
_entity_poly.pdbx_strand_id
1 'polypeptide(L)' 'MGSSLNTERRGFLKSLRMILNNEVSKAIAYPDRLVRFGFEIVEEVCKAHCEIVVLNREDKTPERQLV' A
#
# COMPACT_ATOMS: atom_id res chain seq x y z
N MET A 1 6.64 -14.10 -7.07
CA MET A 1 5.28 -13.54 -6.91
C MET A 1 5.12 -13.10 -5.46
N GLY A 2 5.09 -11.79 -5.18
CA GLY A 2 4.87 -11.29 -3.82
C GLY A 2 3.38 -11.11 -3.57
N SER A 3 2.83 -11.79 -2.56
CA SER A 3 1.42 -11.65 -2.16
C SER A 3 1.18 -10.32 -1.44
N SER A 4 0.04 -9.68 -1.66
CA SER A 4 -0.43 -8.52 -0.88
C SER A 4 -0.82 -8.89 0.56
N LEU A 5 -0.85 -10.18 0.89
CA LEU A 5 -0.95 -10.69 2.27
C LEU A 5 0.39 -10.67 3.01
N ASN A 6 1.51 -10.59 2.29
CA ASN A 6 2.84 -10.58 2.91
C ASN A 6 3.27 -9.15 3.25
N THR A 7 3.04 -8.76 4.49
CA THR A 7 3.45 -7.46 5.06
C THR A 7 4.98 -7.35 5.27
N GLU A 8 5.71 -8.47 5.27
CA GLU A 8 7.18 -8.49 5.38
C GLU A 8 7.90 -8.32 4.02
N ARG A 9 7.15 -8.07 2.95
CA ARG A 9 7.72 -7.83 1.62
C ARG A 9 8.73 -6.69 1.69
N ARG A 10 10.01 -7.00 1.45
CA ARG A 10 11.14 -6.04 1.53
C ARG A 10 10.87 -4.70 0.83
N GLY A 11 10.24 -4.72 -0.34
CA GLY A 11 9.88 -3.51 -1.07
C GLY A 11 8.85 -2.64 -0.34
N PHE A 12 7.82 -3.25 0.25
CA PHE A 12 6.81 -2.54 1.04
C PHE A 12 7.42 -1.95 2.31
N LEU A 13 8.19 -2.74 3.06
CA LEU A 13 8.86 -2.26 4.27
C LEU A 13 9.86 -1.13 3.98
N LYS A 14 10.58 -1.20 2.85
CA LYS A 14 11.49 -0.12 2.43
C LYS A 14 10.71 1.16 2.16
N SER A 15 9.63 1.10 1.36
CA SER A 15 8.80 2.27 1.08
C SER A 15 8.20 2.87 2.36
N LEU A 16 7.72 2.03 3.28
CA LEU A 16 7.17 2.48 4.54
C LEU A 16 8.21 3.21 5.39
N ARG A 17 9.44 2.68 5.48
CA ARG A 17 10.55 3.36 6.18
C ARG A 17 10.89 4.72 5.57
N MET A 18 10.93 4.81 4.24
CA MET A 18 11.19 6.09 3.56
C MET A 18 10.09 7.12 3.84
N ILE A 19 8.82 6.70 3.90
CA ILE A 19 7.69 7.58 4.28
C ILE A 19 7.86 8.06 5.73
N LEU A 20 8.12 7.15 6.68
CA LEU A 20 8.29 7.50 8.10
C LEU A 20 9.49 8.42 8.35
N ASN A 21 10.54 8.33 7.53
CA ASN A 21 11.71 9.19 7.58
C ASN A 21 11.51 10.54 6.84
N ASN A 22 10.32 10.81 6.30
CA ASN A 22 10.01 11.98 5.47
C ASN A 22 10.91 12.09 4.21
N GLU A 23 11.42 10.97 3.70
CA GLU A 23 12.24 10.89 2.48
C GLU A 23 11.37 10.86 1.21
N VAL A 24 10.04 10.83 1.37
CA VAL A 24 9.05 10.76 0.28
C VAL A 24 8.07 11.91 0.44
N SER A 25 7.97 12.76 -0.58
CA SER A 25 6.98 13.85 -0.61
C SER A 25 5.61 13.40 -1.11
N LYS A 26 5.56 12.39 -2.00
CA LYS A 26 4.34 11.88 -2.61
C LYS A 26 4.36 10.35 -2.77
N ALA A 27 3.34 9.68 -2.27
CA ALA A 27 3.13 8.25 -2.42
C ALA A 27 1.98 7.97 -3.39
N ILE A 28 2.19 7.08 -4.36
CA ILE A 28 1.14 6.60 -5.27
C ILE A 28 0.76 5.19 -4.85
N ALA A 29 -0.50 4.99 -4.48
CA ALA A 29 -0.99 3.73 -3.96
C ALA A 29 -2.11 3.17 -4.84
N TYR A 30 -2.06 1.84 -5.05
CA TYR A 30 -3.17 1.05 -5.58
C TYR A 30 -3.60 0.11 -4.46
N PRO A 31 -4.78 0.31 -3.83
CA PRO A 31 -5.16 -0.40 -2.60
C PRO A 31 -4.91 -1.91 -2.67
N ASP A 32 -5.43 -2.56 -3.71
CA ASP A 32 -5.37 -4.03 -3.88
C ASP A 32 -3.96 -4.61 -4.08
N ARG A 33 -3.01 -3.78 -4.52
CA ARG A 33 -1.62 -4.20 -4.80
C ARG A 33 -0.69 -3.94 -3.63
N LEU A 34 -1.04 -2.97 -2.79
CA LEU A 34 -0.21 -2.53 -1.70
C LEU A 34 -0.33 -3.49 -0.52
N VAL A 35 -1.56 -3.70 -0.04
CA VAL A 35 -1.92 -4.60 1.07
C VAL A 35 -3.31 -5.16 0.82
N ARG A 36 -3.56 -6.41 1.24
CA ARG A 36 -4.89 -7.02 1.08
C ARG A 36 -5.89 -6.58 2.16
N PHE A 37 -5.39 -6.19 3.32
CA PHE A 37 -6.16 -5.67 4.45
C PHE A 37 -5.39 -4.53 5.11
N GLY A 38 -6.09 -3.62 5.79
CA GLY A 38 -5.45 -2.54 6.56
C GLY A 38 -4.86 -1.43 5.68
N PHE A 39 -5.42 -1.20 4.49
CA PHE A 39 -5.01 -0.08 3.64
C PHE A 39 -5.26 1.25 4.34
N GLU A 40 -6.30 1.32 5.17
CA GLU A 40 -6.67 2.50 5.97
C GLU A 40 -5.51 2.92 6.88
N ILE A 41 -4.79 1.94 7.47
CA ILE A 41 -3.62 2.21 8.32
C ILE A 41 -2.49 2.84 7.50
N VAL A 42 -2.24 2.31 6.30
CA VAL A 42 -1.21 2.83 5.41
C VAL A 42 -1.59 4.23 4.94
N GLU A 43 -2.87 4.47 4.67
CA GLU A 43 -3.40 5.78 4.28
C GLU A 43 -3.18 6.82 5.37
N GLU A 44 -3.50 6.50 6.63
CA GLU A 44 -3.28 7.39 7.78
C GLU A 44 -1.79 7.70 8.00
N VAL A 45 -0.91 6.70 7.88
CA VAL A 45 0.54 6.92 7.94
C VAL A 45 1.00 7.84 6.81
N CYS A 46 0.51 7.63 5.58
CA CYS A 46 0.87 8.52 4.47
C CYS A 46 0.36 9.93 4.73
N LYS A 47 -0.91 10.15 5.11
CA LYS A 47 -1.47 11.47 5.41
C LYS A 47 -0.66 12.26 6.44
N ALA A 48 -0.04 11.59 7.41
CA ALA A 48 0.79 12.22 8.42
C ALA A 48 2.18 12.66 7.92
N HIS A 49 2.70 12.02 6.86
CA HIS A 49 4.10 12.15 6.44
C HIS A 49 4.31 12.61 4.99
N CYS A 50 3.34 12.41 4.10
CA CYS A 50 3.44 12.71 2.67
C CYS A 50 2.07 12.89 1.99
N GLU A 51 2.07 13.39 0.75
CA GLU A 51 0.86 13.44 -0.07
C GLU A 51 0.55 12.05 -0.64
N ILE A 52 -0.66 11.51 -0.43
CA ILE A 52 -1.08 10.23 -1.01
C ILE A 52 -2.00 10.43 -2.22
N VAL A 53 -1.67 9.75 -3.33
CA VAL A 53 -2.53 9.64 -4.51
C VAL A 53 -2.99 8.20 -4.62
N VAL A 54 -4.27 7.98 -4.35
CA VAL A 54 -4.90 6.66 -4.47
C VAL A 54 -5.46 6.50 -5.88
N LEU A 55 -4.90 5.57 -6.64
CA LEU A 55 -5.37 5.22 -7.97
C LEU A 55 -6.31 4.02 -7.86
N ASN A 56 -7.61 4.29 -7.80
CA ASN A 56 -8.62 3.25 -7.92
C ASN A 56 -8.64 2.73 -9.36
N ARG A 57 -8.47 1.43 -9.52
CA ARG A 57 -8.93 0.74 -10.73
C ARG A 57 -10.33 0.27 -10.39
N GLU A 58 -11.34 0.79 -11.07
CA GLU A 58 -12.69 0.24 -10.99
C GLU A 58 -12.65 -1.28 -11.11
N ASP A 59 -13.35 -1.92 -10.18
CA ASP A 59 -13.31 -3.32 -9.83
C ASP A 59 -13.20 -4.27 -11.02
N LYS A 60 -12.09 -5.01 -11.06
CA LYS A 60 -12.13 -6.40 -11.52
C LYS A 60 -11.69 -7.26 -10.35
N THR A 61 -12.68 -7.60 -9.53
CA THR A 61 -12.62 -8.62 -8.50
C THR A 61 -11.84 -9.84 -8.99
N PRO A 62 -10.72 -10.23 -8.35
CA PRO A 62 -10.30 -11.61 -8.43
C PRO A 62 -11.21 -12.40 -7.49
N GLU A 63 -12.40 -12.79 -7.96
CA GLU A 63 -13.38 -13.64 -7.24
C GLU A 63 -12.82 -15.02 -6.80
N ARG A 64 -11.52 -15.25 -6.92
CA ARG A 64 -10.83 -16.47 -6.51
C ARG A 64 -9.49 -16.16 -5.85
N GLN A 65 -9.48 -15.79 -4.58
CA GLN A 65 -8.29 -15.99 -3.73
C GLN A 65 -8.68 -16.36 -2.29
N LEU A 66 -9.50 -17.40 -2.12
CA LEU A 66 -9.58 -18.20 -0.90
C LEU A 66 -9.67 -19.67 -1.34
N VAL A 67 -8.52 -20.31 -1.51
CA VAL A 67 -8.34 -21.77 -1.36
C VAL A 67 -7.09 -21.95 -0.52
#